data_AF-A0A354JUN3-F1
#
_entry.id   AF-A0A354JUN3-F1
#
_cell.length_a   1.000
_cell.length_b   1.000
_cell.length_c   1.000
_cell.angle_alpha   90.00
_cell.angle_beta   90.00
_cell.angle_gamma   90.00
#
_symmetry.space_group_name_H-M   'P 1'
#
loop_
_entity.id
_entity.type
_entity.pdbx_description
1 polymer ?
#
loop_
_entity_poly.entity_id
_entity_poly.type
_entity_poly.pdbx_seq_one_letter_code
_entity_poly.pdbx_strand_id
1 'polypeptide(L)'
;MPVKELTFWKWFLPKLRNKFFLTGLVFIIWMLIFDSSNWIDIFATRRRISNLEDEREYYLQKIEEDRQKIKELRTSPENLEKFAREQYLMKKPNEEIFIIDENDL
;
A
#
# COMPACT_ATOMS: atom_id res chain seq x y z
N MET A 1 -25.71 36.71 18.67
CA MET A 1 -26.67 35.65 19.07
C MET A 1 -27.24 34.99 17.83
N PRO A 2 -27.13 33.67 17.62
CA PRO A 2 -27.66 33.03 16.42
C PRO A 2 -29.10 32.56 16.63
N VAL A 3 -30.07 33.40 16.27
CA VAL A 3 -31.52 33.07 16.27
C VAL A 3 -31.97 32.23 15.06
N LYS A 4 -31.04 31.82 14.18
CA LYS A 4 -31.34 31.07 12.94
C LYS A 4 -31.71 29.60 13.18
N GLU A 5 -31.22 28.99 14.25
CA GLU A 5 -31.56 27.59 14.61
C GLU A 5 -33.07 27.44 14.89
N LEU A 6 -33.66 28.37 15.63
CA LEU A 6 -35.06 28.31 16.07
C LEU A 6 -36.10 28.42 14.94
N THR A 7 -35.77 29.04 13.81
CA THR A 7 -36.68 29.18 12.65
C THR A 7 -36.66 27.94 11.76
N PHE A 8 -35.52 27.26 11.65
CA PHE A 8 -35.37 26.02 10.89
C PHE A 8 -36.22 24.89 11.47
N TRP A 9 -36.16 24.67 12.79
CA TRP A 9 -36.91 23.62 13.47
C TRP A 9 -38.43 23.80 13.37
N LYS A 10 -38.94 25.03 13.39
CA LYS A 10 -40.38 25.33 13.28
C LYS A 10 -40.96 25.03 11.90
N TRP A 11 -40.18 25.13 10.83
CA TRP A 11 -40.60 24.77 9.47
C TRP A 11 -40.38 23.28 9.16
N PHE A 12 -39.34 22.68 9.75
CA PHE A 12 -38.98 21.28 9.53
C PHE A 12 -39.91 20.28 10.27
N LEU A 13 -40.30 20.57 11.52
CA LEU A 13 -41.19 19.73 12.33
C LEU A 13 -42.54 19.33 11.67
N PRO A 14 -43.32 20.23 11.04
CA PRO A 14 -44.60 19.86 10.44
C PRO A 14 -44.44 18.97 9.19
N LYS A 15 -43.30 19.04 8.48
CA LYS A 15 -43.01 18.22 7.29
C LYS A 15 -42.66 16.78 7.65
N LEU A 16 -42.05 16.58 8.82
CA LEU A 16 -41.78 15.26 9.44
C LEU A 16 -43.03 14.51 9.92
N ARG A 17 -44.16 15.21 10.13
CA ARG A 17 -45.44 14.57 10.53
C ARG A 17 -46.16 13.87 9.38
N ASN A 18 -45.72 14.04 8.13
CA ASN A 18 -46.28 13.33 6.99
C ASN A 18 -45.69 11.91 6.93
N LYS A 19 -46.57 10.90 7.08
CA LYS A 19 -46.21 9.47 7.04
C LYS A 19 -45.43 9.10 5.77
N PHE A 20 -45.76 9.70 4.63
CA PHE A 20 -45.10 9.46 3.35
C PHE A 20 -43.67 10.04 3.29
N PHE A 21 -43.45 11.19 3.93
CA PHE A 21 -42.11 11.79 4.00
C PHE A 21 -41.20 10.98 4.93
N LEU A 22 -41.72 10.51 6.06
CA LEU A 22 -40.97 9.68 6.99
C LEU A 22 -40.60 8.33 6.35
N THR A 23 -41.54 7.68 5.64
CA THR A 23 -41.23 6.44 4.91
C THR A 23 -40.21 6.66 3.80
N GLY A 24 -40.29 7.77 3.07
CA GLY A 24 -39.30 8.13 2.05
C GLY A 24 -37.92 8.40 2.64
N LEU A 25 -37.85 9.11 3.77
CA LEU A 25 -36.61 9.38 4.47
C LEU A 25 -35.95 8.10 5.00
N VAL A 26 -36.74 7.21 5.62
CA VAL A 26 -36.26 5.90 6.06
C VAL A 26 -35.80 5.05 4.88
N PHE A 27 -36.53 5.08 3.75
CA PHE A 27 -36.13 4.38 2.54
C PHE A 27 -34.82 4.91 1.95
N ILE A 28 -34.61 6.22 1.93
CA ILE A 28 -33.35 6.83 1.47
C ILE A 28 -32.20 6.46 2.41
N ILE A 29 -32.41 6.54 3.73
CA ILE A 29 -31.39 6.13 4.71
C ILE A 29 -31.08 4.64 4.56
N TRP A 30 -32.10 3.81 4.32
CA TRP A 30 -31.93 2.38 4.06
C TRP A 30 -31.11 2.14 2.80
N MET A 31 -31.45 2.80 1.69
CA MET A 31 -30.66 2.73 0.45
C MET A 31 -29.21 3.19 0.69
N LEU A 32 -28.97 4.27 1.42
CA LEU A 32 -27.61 4.75 1.66
C LEU A 32 -26.76 3.83 2.55
N ILE A 33 -27.38 3.13 3.51
CA ILE A 33 -26.68 2.25 4.47
C ILE A 33 -26.57 0.81 3.93
N PHE A 34 -27.63 0.29 3.29
CA PHE A 34 -27.74 -1.11 2.85
C PHE A 34 -27.51 -1.30 1.36
N ASP A 35 -27.74 -0.29 0.52
CA ASP A 35 -27.34 -0.37 -0.88
C ASP A 35 -25.81 -0.17 -0.95
N SER A 36 -25.20 -0.94 -1.83
CA SER A 36 -23.79 -1.24 -2.06
C SER A 36 -22.81 -0.05 -2.18
N SER A 37 -23.24 1.18 -1.91
CA SER A 37 -22.41 2.37 -1.71
C SER A 37 -21.67 2.34 -0.36
N ASN A 38 -20.92 1.26 -0.13
CA ASN A 38 -20.16 1.09 1.08
C ASN A 38 -18.91 2.00 1.00
N TRP A 39 -19.00 3.18 1.60
CA TRP A 39 -17.90 4.16 1.65
C TRP A 39 -16.62 3.57 2.24
N ILE A 40 -16.77 2.56 3.11
CA ILE A 40 -15.68 1.77 3.69
C ILE A 40 -14.91 1.03 2.58
N ASP A 41 -15.61 0.39 1.64
CA ASP A 41 -14.98 -0.36 0.55
C ASP A 41 -14.25 0.57 -0.42
N ILE A 42 -14.80 1.76 -0.66
CA ILE A 42 -14.14 2.79 -1.46
C ILE A 42 -12.84 3.24 -0.78
N PHE A 43 -12.86 3.49 0.54
CA PHE A 43 -11.66 3.86 1.29
C PHE A 43 -10.62 2.74 1.31
N ALA A 44 -11.04 1.50 1.58
CA ALA A 44 -10.16 0.33 1.57
C ALA A 44 -9.54 0.11 0.18
N THR A 45 -10.32 0.30 -0.89
CA THR A 45 -9.84 0.19 -2.27
C THR A 45 -8.81 1.28 -2.58
N ARG A 46 -9.06 2.54 -2.20
CA ARG A 46 -8.09 3.63 -2.37
C ARG A 46 -6.78 3.37 -1.63
N ARG A 47 -6.86 2.87 -0.41
CA ARG A 47 -5.66 2.48 0.35
C ARG A 47 -4.91 1.34 -0.32
N ARG A 48 -5.62 0.34 -0.86
CA ARG A 48 -5.02 -0.76 -1.61
C ARG A 48 -4.33 -0.28 -2.88
N ILE A 49 -4.92 0.67 -3.60
CA ILE A 49 -4.30 1.28 -4.78
C ILE A 49 -2.99 1.97 -4.39
N SER A 50 -3.00 2.81 -3.35
CA SER A 50 -1.79 3.49 -2.87
C SER A 50 -0.69 2.50 -2.51
N ASN A 51 -1.01 1.44 -1.77
CA ASN A 51 -0.02 0.42 -1.40
C ASN A 51 0.56 -0.29 -2.64
N LEU A 52 -0.26 -0.58 -3.66
CA LEU A 52 0.21 -1.21 -4.90
C LEU A 52 1.09 -0.26 -5.71
N GLU A 53 0.81 1.04 -5.68
CA GLU A 53 1.65 2.06 -6.33
C GLU A 53 3.02 2.17 -5.62
N ASP A 54 3.03 2.17 -4.29
CA ASP A 54 4.26 2.19 -3.49
C ASP A 54 5.11 0.93 -3.72
N GLU A 55 4.47 -0.26 -3.73
CA GLU A 55 5.14 -1.53 -4.06
C GLU A 55 5.72 -1.49 -5.48
N ARG A 56 4.96 -0.96 -6.43
CA ARG A 56 5.42 -0.83 -7.83
C ARG A 56 6.64 0.07 -7.92
N GLU A 57 6.64 1.22 -7.25
CA GLU A 57 7.78 2.14 -7.24
C GLU A 57 9.02 1.49 -6.63
N TYR A 58 8.85 0.81 -5.49
CA TYR A 58 9.91 0.04 -4.83
C TYR A 58 10.56 -0.98 -5.78
N TYR A 59 9.75 -1.80 -6.45
CA TYR A 59 10.29 -2.83 -7.35
C TYR A 59 10.94 -2.24 -8.60
N LEU A 60 10.44 -1.11 -9.12
CA LEU A 60 11.08 -0.42 -10.24
C LEU A 60 12.48 0.09 -9.87
N GLN A 61 12.61 0.68 -8.68
CA GLN A 61 13.92 1.10 -8.17
C GLN A 61 14.85 -0.10 -7.99
N LYS A 62 14.35 -1.19 -7.39
CA LYS A 62 15.11 -2.42 -7.18
C LYS A 62 15.63 -3.02 -8.49
N ILE A 63 14.79 -3.04 -9.53
CA ILE A 63 15.16 -3.53 -10.86
C ILE A 63 16.28 -2.69 -11.47
N GLU A 64 16.24 -1.37 -11.31
CA GLU A 64 17.28 -0.48 -11.81
C GLU A 64 18.61 -0.69 -11.08
N GLU A 65 18.58 -0.77 -9.74
CA GLU A 65 19.76 -1.10 -8.93
C GLU A 65 20.38 -2.45 -9.34
N ASP A 66 19.55 -3.48 -9.49
CA ASP A 66 20.02 -4.82 -9.84
C ASP A 66 20.52 -4.89 -11.29
N ARG A 67 19.94 -4.11 -12.22
CA ARG A 67 20.49 -3.94 -13.57
C ARG A 67 21.89 -3.34 -13.55
N GLN A 68 22.10 -2.31 -12.72
CA GLN A 68 23.41 -1.67 -12.58
C GLN A 68 24.43 -2.66 -12.02
N LYS A 69 24.08 -3.41 -10.96
CA LYS A 69 24.93 -4.49 -10.42
C LYS A 69 25.27 -5.53 -11.49
N ILE A 70 24.28 -6.03 -12.23
CA ILE A 70 24.51 -7.01 -13.31
C ILE A 70 25.46 -6.43 -14.37
N LYS A 71 25.31 -5.15 -14.73
CA LYS A 71 26.20 -4.49 -15.68
C LYS A 71 27.63 -4.43 -15.16
N GLU A 72 27.83 -4.06 -13.90
CA GLU A 72 29.15 -4.03 -13.25
C GLU A 72 29.79 -5.42 -13.22
N LEU A 73 29.02 -6.46 -12.87
CA LEU A 73 29.46 -7.85 -12.87
C LEU A 73 29.85 -8.35 -14.26
N ARG A 74 29.16 -7.90 -15.32
CA ARG A 74 29.45 -8.30 -16.71
C ARG A 74 30.61 -7.52 -17.34
N THR A 75 30.99 -6.37 -16.77
CA THR A 75 31.99 -5.48 -17.39
C THR A 75 33.42 -5.90 -17.06
N SER A 76 33.67 -6.53 -15.90
CA SER A 76 35.00 -7.06 -15.55
C SER A 76 34.91 -8.49 -14.99
N PRO A 77 35.70 -9.44 -15.52
CA PRO A 77 35.86 -10.78 -14.95
C PRO A 77 36.31 -10.78 -13.49
N GLU A 78 37.15 -9.81 -13.07
CA GLU A 78 37.60 -9.69 -11.68
C GLU A 78 36.47 -9.29 -10.74
N ASN A 79 35.58 -8.39 -11.17
CA ASN A 79 34.41 -8.01 -10.38
C ASN A 79 33.45 -9.18 -10.21
N LEU A 80 33.29 -9.99 -11.26
CA LEU A 80 32.48 -11.20 -11.20
C LEU A 80 33.07 -12.24 -10.25
N GLU A 81 34.38 -12.50 -10.32
CA GLU A 81 35.07 -13.43 -9.43
C GLU A 81 34.99 -12.97 -7.97
N LYS A 82 35.21 -11.67 -7.71
CA LYS A 82 35.08 -11.08 -6.37
C LYS A 82 33.66 -11.26 -5.81
N PHE A 83 32.63 -10.93 -6.59
CA PHE A 83 31.23 -11.10 -6.17
C PHE A 83 30.86 -12.56 -5.91
N ALA A 84 31.30 -13.49 -6.77
CA ALA A 84 31.07 -14.92 -6.58
C ALA A 84 31.73 -15.45 -5.30
N ARG A 85 32.92 -14.95 -4.97
CA ARG A 85 33.66 -15.30 -3.74
C ARG A 85 33.02 -14.71 -2.49
N GLU A 86 32.65 -13.43 -2.50
CA GLU A 86 32.11 -12.75 -1.32
C GLU A 86 30.66 -13.11 -1.02
N GLN A 87 29.80 -13.17 -2.05
CA GLN A 87 28.36 -13.39 -1.85
C GLN A 87 27.96 -14.86 -1.86
N TYR A 88 28.67 -15.70 -2.61
CA TYR A 88 28.32 -17.10 -2.81
C TYR A 88 29.40 -18.07 -2.32
N LEU A 89 30.50 -17.57 -1.76
CA LEU A 89 31.63 -18.37 -1.27
C LEU A 89 32.14 -19.38 -2.32
N MET A 90 32.07 -19.01 -3.60
CA MET A 90 32.51 -19.89 -4.68
C MET A 90 34.04 -20.07 -4.67
N LYS A 91 34.50 -21.30 -4.92
CA LYS A 91 35.92 -21.65 -5.03
C LYS A 91 36.24 -22.41 -6.30
N LYS A 92 37.51 -22.36 -6.72
CA LYS A 92 38.01 -23.26 -7.77
C LYS A 92 38.16 -24.68 -7.21
N PRO A 93 38.10 -25.73 -8.05
CA PRO A 93 38.20 -27.12 -7.59
C PRO A 93 39.48 -27.44 -6.80
N ASN A 94 40.58 -26.71 -7.07
CA ASN A 94 41.89 -26.89 -6.46
C ASN A 94 42.17 -25.85 -5.35
N GLU A 95 41.13 -25.25 -4.78
CA GLU A 95 41.25 -24.19 -3.78
C GLU A 95 40.54 -24.57 -2.48
N GLU A 96 41.18 -24.31 -1.35
CA GLU A 96 40.62 -24.48 -0.01
C GLU A 96 40.22 -23.11 0.56
N ILE A 97 38.97 -22.96 0.99
CA ILE A 97 38.48 -21.73 1.66
C ILE A 97 38.52 -21.98 3.16
N PHE A 98 39.13 -21.05 3.90
CA PHE A 98 39.06 -20.98 5.36
C PHE A 98 38.16 -19.81 5.75
N ILE A 99 37.09 -20.07 6.51
CA ILE A 99 36.23 -19.06 7.11
C ILE A 99 36.62 -18.99 8.58
N ILE A 100 37.10 -17.83 9.03
CA ILE A 100 37.48 -17.61 10.42
C ILE A 100 36.31 -16.92 11.10
N ASP A 101 35.71 -17.57 12.09
CA ASP A 101 34.69 -16.99 12.94
C ASP A 101 35.38 -16.22 14.09
N GLU A 102 34.80 -15.11 14.55
CA GLU A 102 35.35 -14.32 15.66
C GLU A 102 35.47 -15.15 16.95
N ASN A 103 34.75 -16.26 17.05
CA ASN A 103 34.81 -17.21 18.17
C ASN A 103 36.03 -18.16 18.14
N ASP A 104 36.75 -18.25 17.01
CA ASP A 104 37.95 -19.08 16.84
C ASP A 104 39.27 -18.30 17.07
N LEU A 105 39.18 -17.01 17.48
CA LEU A 105 40.31 -16.12 17.77
C LEU A 105 40.57 -15.94 19.28
#